data_AF-A0A950VXR8-F1
#
_entry.id   AF-A0A950VXR8-F1
#
_cell.length_a   1.000
_cell.length_b   1.000
_cell.length_c   1.000
_cell.angle_alpha   90.00
_cell.angle_beta   90.00
_cell.angle_gamma   90.00
#
_symmetry.space_group_name_H-M   'P 1'
#
loop_
_entity.id
_entity.type
_entity.pdbx_description
1 polymer ?
#
loop_
_entity_poly.entity_id
_entity_poly.type
_entity_poly.pdbx_seq_one_letter_code
_entity_poly.pdbx_strand_id
1 'polypeptide(L)'
;MSASDTAERYFAALARQDLDTAVACWRPGAVDRFVGQQELIAPDGVRRYFAELFAAFPDLRFQVLELTASGGRAAVRWSATGTFAGPGAFQGFVANGARIAMEGCDVLTVSEDDGRIERNHAYLDTAGVARQLGFLPAPDSPLAARVTKLVNARTRARARIHGVETERIAQGVWVLRGGFPKKTMNVYLIADGDGLTMFDAGISAMADGVAAAAARLGEITRIVLGHADADHRGCAPALGVPVYCHPAERAAAESDAPFRPYWDFAKLTPQGRLLYPRLLPSWDGGAVKIAGTVQEGDEVAGFRVIDLPGHAPGLIGLLRESDRLALVSDLIYTIDSQTGRDQLPDVPHPAFNHDTERARGSIRKLAALQPAVVWAGHGKPVSNEVAFQLERAATPQPPVPAVTATAPSAPPGTADAATATATVPPPPPGASATAPLPTTPTT
;
A
#
# COMPACT_ATOMS: atom_id res chain seq x y z
N MET A 1 44.30 -23.04 -17.74
CA MET A 1 43.48 -22.49 -18.86
C MET A 1 43.17 -21.05 -18.49
N SER A 2 43.22 -20.13 -19.44
CA SER A 2 42.81 -18.74 -19.18
C SER A 2 41.28 -18.65 -19.04
N ALA A 3 40.76 -17.54 -18.51
CA ALA A 3 39.32 -17.31 -18.46
C ALA A 3 38.67 -17.32 -19.85
N SER A 4 39.40 -16.84 -20.88
CA SER A 4 38.96 -16.92 -22.29
C SER A 4 38.84 -18.37 -22.75
N ASP A 5 39.89 -19.19 -22.54
CA ASP A 5 39.89 -20.59 -22.99
C ASP A 5 38.77 -21.40 -22.30
N THR A 6 38.56 -21.17 -21.01
CA THR A 6 37.51 -21.84 -20.24
C THR A 6 36.12 -21.42 -20.71
N ALA A 7 35.90 -20.13 -20.98
CA ALA A 7 34.65 -19.62 -21.52
C ALA A 7 34.37 -20.20 -22.92
N GLU A 8 35.34 -20.13 -23.84
CA GLU A 8 35.23 -20.70 -25.19
C GLU A 8 34.92 -22.20 -25.13
N ARG A 9 35.64 -22.96 -24.29
CA ARG A 9 35.41 -24.39 -24.12
C ARG A 9 34.00 -24.68 -23.61
N TYR A 10 33.54 -23.94 -22.59
CA TYR A 10 32.23 -24.12 -21.99
C TYR A 10 31.10 -23.83 -23.00
N PHE A 11 31.13 -22.66 -23.64
CA PHE A 11 30.09 -22.28 -24.60
C PHE A 11 30.13 -23.10 -25.90
N ALA A 12 31.31 -23.54 -26.34
CA ALA A 12 31.41 -24.47 -27.46
C ALA A 12 30.85 -25.86 -27.11
N ALA A 13 30.98 -26.30 -25.85
CA ALA A 13 30.35 -27.53 -25.38
C ALA A 13 28.82 -27.40 -25.35
N LEU A 14 28.29 -26.28 -24.84
CA LEU A 14 26.85 -25.99 -24.88
C LEU A 14 26.31 -25.93 -26.32
N ALA A 15 27.04 -25.30 -27.25
CA ALA A 15 26.66 -25.23 -28.66
C ALA A 15 26.61 -26.60 -29.35
N ARG A 16 27.40 -27.57 -28.89
CA ARG A 16 27.36 -28.97 -29.33
C ARG A 16 26.44 -29.87 -28.50
N GLN A 17 25.77 -29.31 -27.48
CA GLN A 17 25.00 -30.04 -26.48
C GLN A 17 25.81 -31.14 -25.75
N ASP A 18 27.12 -30.93 -25.62
CA ASP A 18 28.06 -31.81 -24.93
C ASP A 18 28.08 -31.50 -23.42
N LEU A 19 27.12 -32.07 -22.70
CA LEU A 19 26.94 -31.83 -21.26
C LEU A 19 28.12 -32.28 -20.42
N ASP A 20 28.83 -33.34 -20.82
CA ASP A 20 29.96 -33.85 -20.05
C ASP A 20 31.13 -32.86 -20.08
N THR A 21 31.44 -32.32 -21.26
CA THR A 21 32.46 -31.27 -21.38
C THR A 21 32.01 -29.98 -20.70
N ALA A 22 30.73 -29.58 -20.86
CA ALA A 22 30.22 -28.36 -20.26
C ALA A 22 30.32 -28.39 -18.73
N VAL A 23 29.88 -29.48 -18.10
CA VAL A 23 29.91 -29.66 -16.64
C VAL A 23 31.33 -29.80 -16.11
N ALA A 24 32.24 -30.42 -16.87
CA ALA A 24 33.66 -30.53 -16.49
C ALA A 24 34.40 -29.18 -16.43
N CYS A 25 33.83 -28.11 -17.00
CA CYS A 25 34.37 -26.76 -16.90
C CYS A 25 34.11 -26.10 -15.53
N TRP A 26 33.22 -26.66 -14.70
CA TRP A 26 32.84 -26.08 -13.41
C TRP A 26 33.62 -26.68 -12.23
N ARG A 27 33.92 -25.87 -11.21
CA ARG A 27 34.34 -26.38 -9.89
C ARG A 27 33.13 -27.00 -9.16
N PRO A 28 33.30 -28.12 -8.45
CA PRO A 28 32.27 -28.62 -7.55
C PRO A 28 31.88 -27.55 -6.51
N GLY A 29 30.58 -27.32 -6.32
CA GLY A 29 30.06 -26.29 -5.41
C GLY A 29 30.02 -24.88 -6.00
N ALA A 30 30.50 -24.68 -7.23
CA ALA A 30 30.37 -23.40 -7.94
C ALA A 30 28.90 -23.04 -8.21
N VAL A 31 28.62 -21.74 -8.31
CA VAL A 31 27.25 -21.22 -8.44
C VAL A 31 27.03 -20.59 -9.81
N ASP A 32 26.03 -21.08 -10.53
CA ASP A 32 25.49 -20.46 -11.74
C ASP A 32 24.22 -19.68 -11.40
N ARG A 33 24.29 -18.36 -11.41
CA ARG A 33 23.19 -17.48 -11.01
C ARG A 33 22.51 -16.91 -12.25
N PHE A 34 21.31 -17.39 -12.54
CA PHE A 34 20.41 -16.82 -13.53
C PHE A 34 19.68 -15.64 -12.88
N VAL A 35 20.13 -14.42 -13.18
CA VAL A 35 19.68 -13.21 -12.47
C VAL A 35 18.17 -13.02 -12.65
N GLY A 36 17.44 -12.94 -11.52
CA GLY A 36 15.98 -12.83 -11.52
C GLY A 36 15.22 -14.15 -11.72
N GLN A 37 15.92 -15.29 -11.77
CA GLN A 37 15.32 -16.63 -11.90
C GLN A 37 15.73 -17.58 -10.77
N GLN A 38 16.88 -18.25 -10.89
CA GLN A 38 17.31 -19.32 -9.98
C GLN A 38 18.84 -19.41 -9.89
N GLU A 39 19.32 -20.10 -8.86
CA GLU A 39 20.74 -20.44 -8.68
C GLU A 39 20.93 -21.95 -8.82
N LEU A 40 21.91 -22.36 -9.62
CA LEU A 40 22.29 -23.75 -9.84
C LEU A 40 23.63 -24.03 -9.17
N ILE A 41 23.74 -25.17 -8.50
CA ILE A 41 25.00 -25.62 -7.89
C ILE A 41 25.65 -26.66 -8.81
N ALA A 42 26.87 -26.40 -9.24
CA ALA A 42 27.63 -27.32 -10.08
C ALA A 42 28.20 -28.50 -9.26
N PRO A 43 28.36 -29.70 -9.88
CA PRO A 43 28.06 -30.01 -11.28
C PRO A 43 26.58 -30.35 -11.55
N ASP A 44 25.87 -30.91 -10.57
CA ASP A 44 24.58 -31.59 -10.80
C ASP A 44 23.45 -30.64 -11.19
N GLY A 45 23.39 -29.45 -10.57
CA GLY A 45 22.40 -28.43 -10.89
C GLY A 45 22.53 -27.91 -12.31
N VAL A 46 23.76 -27.65 -12.76
CA VAL A 46 24.07 -27.22 -14.14
C VAL A 46 23.73 -28.34 -15.13
N ARG A 47 24.14 -29.58 -14.84
CA ARG A 47 23.84 -30.74 -15.69
C ARG A 47 22.34 -30.92 -15.89
N ARG A 48 21.57 -30.94 -14.80
CA ARG A 48 20.12 -31.15 -14.84
C ARG A 48 19.44 -30.06 -15.66
N TYR A 49 19.77 -28.79 -15.41
CA TYR A 49 19.16 -27.66 -16.11
C TYR A 49 19.39 -27.72 -17.62
N PHE A 50 20.63 -27.89 -18.07
CA PHE A 50 20.92 -27.94 -19.51
C PHE A 50 20.40 -29.22 -20.17
N ALA A 51 20.34 -30.34 -19.46
CA ALA A 51 19.69 -31.56 -19.96
C ALA A 51 18.18 -31.32 -20.22
N GLU A 52 17.48 -30.67 -19.29
CA GLU A 52 16.07 -30.31 -19.45
C GLU A 52 15.89 -29.30 -20.60
N LEU A 53 16.76 -28.30 -20.70
CA LEU A 53 16.73 -27.32 -21.78
C LEU A 53 16.90 -27.98 -23.16
N PHE A 54 17.91 -28.84 -23.34
CA PHE A 54 18.12 -29.54 -24.61
C PHE A 54 17.00 -30.53 -24.92
N ALA A 55 16.44 -31.18 -23.89
CA ALA A 55 15.28 -32.05 -24.06
C ALA A 55 14.00 -31.30 -24.45
N ALA A 56 13.84 -30.04 -24.02
CA ALA A 56 12.71 -29.18 -24.39
C ALA A 56 12.87 -28.53 -25.78
N PHE A 57 14.11 -28.22 -26.16
CA PHE A 57 14.48 -27.59 -27.44
C PHE A 57 15.48 -28.47 -28.21
N PRO A 58 15.03 -29.54 -28.89
CA PRO A 58 15.92 -30.50 -29.55
C PRO A 58 16.78 -29.87 -30.66
N ASP A 59 16.30 -28.79 -31.27
CA ASP A 59 16.96 -28.01 -32.31
C ASP A 59 17.66 -26.75 -31.77
N LEU A 60 17.90 -26.65 -30.46
CA LEU A 60 18.56 -25.50 -29.84
C LEU A 60 19.95 -25.30 -30.45
N ARG A 61 20.15 -24.13 -31.05
CA ARG A 61 21.43 -23.65 -31.55
C ARG A 61 21.91 -22.53 -30.65
N PHE A 62 23.13 -22.63 -30.18
CA PHE A 62 23.78 -21.62 -29.36
C PHE A 62 24.98 -21.05 -30.11
N GLN A 63 25.13 -19.74 -30.09
CA GLN A 63 26.22 -19.03 -30.77
C GLN A 63 26.79 -17.95 -29.87
N VAL A 64 28.12 -17.96 -29.69
CA VAL A 64 28.83 -16.84 -29.07
C VAL A 64 28.90 -15.70 -30.08
N LEU A 65 28.43 -14.52 -29.67
CA LEU A 65 28.46 -13.28 -30.44
C LEU A 65 29.71 -12.46 -30.13
N GLU A 66 30.09 -12.41 -28.86
CA GLU A 66 31.21 -11.61 -28.38
C GLU A 66 31.77 -12.23 -27.11
N LEU A 67 33.10 -12.21 -26.97
CA LEU A 67 33.80 -12.65 -25.77
C LEU A 67 34.86 -11.62 -25.42
N THR A 68 34.85 -11.16 -24.17
CA THR A 68 35.90 -10.31 -23.60
C THR A 68 36.39 -10.94 -22.31
N ALA A 69 37.71 -11.07 -22.15
CA ALA A 69 38.30 -11.65 -20.95
C ALA A 69 39.44 -10.76 -20.42
N SER A 70 39.57 -10.70 -19.09
CA SER A 70 40.65 -10.00 -18.39
C SER A 70 40.88 -10.65 -17.02
N GLY A 71 42.11 -11.11 -16.77
CA GLY A 71 42.44 -11.91 -15.58
C GLY A 71 41.57 -13.17 -15.48
N GLY A 72 41.14 -13.53 -14.28
CA GLY A 72 40.19 -14.61 -14.01
C GLY A 72 38.72 -14.34 -14.38
N ARG A 73 38.40 -13.34 -15.21
CA ARG A 73 37.01 -13.02 -15.58
C ARG A 73 36.79 -13.03 -17.09
N ALA A 74 35.62 -13.53 -17.51
CA ALA A 74 35.19 -13.50 -18.90
C ALA A 74 33.72 -13.06 -18.99
N ALA A 75 33.42 -12.14 -19.90
CA ALA A 75 32.06 -11.77 -20.29
C ALA A 75 31.77 -12.33 -21.68
N VAL A 76 30.68 -13.07 -21.81
CA VAL A 76 30.30 -13.73 -23.07
C VAL A 76 28.90 -13.29 -23.45
N ARG A 77 28.75 -12.60 -24.57
CA ARG A 77 27.45 -12.33 -25.18
C ARG A 77 27.16 -13.45 -26.18
N TRP A 78 25.94 -13.96 -26.15
CA TRP A 78 25.54 -15.07 -26.98
C TRP A 78 24.10 -14.92 -27.46
N SER A 79 23.78 -15.63 -28.55
CA SER A 79 22.42 -15.81 -29.04
C SER A 79 22.08 -17.30 -29.08
N ALA A 80 20.84 -17.65 -28.78
CA ALA A 80 20.31 -18.97 -29.00
C ALA A 80 18.96 -18.96 -29.71
N THR A 81 18.74 -19.94 -30.57
CA THR A 81 17.46 -20.15 -31.25
C THR A 81 17.02 -21.60 -31.08
N GLY A 82 15.73 -21.84 -30.89
CA GLY A 82 15.19 -23.19 -30.80
C GLY A 82 13.68 -23.23 -30.95
N THR A 83 13.14 -24.42 -31.11
CA THR A 83 11.71 -24.71 -31.20
C THR A 83 11.29 -25.52 -29.98
N PHE A 84 10.28 -25.04 -29.25
CA PHE A 84 9.75 -25.72 -28.06
C PHE A 84 8.89 -26.91 -28.46
N ALA A 85 9.53 -27.99 -28.91
CA ALA A 85 8.90 -29.16 -29.53
C ALA A 85 9.37 -30.50 -28.92
N GLY A 86 10.31 -30.46 -27.96
CA GLY A 86 10.83 -31.67 -27.36
C GLY A 86 9.87 -32.33 -26.36
N PRO A 87 10.13 -33.59 -25.98
CA PRO A 87 9.28 -34.33 -25.03
C PRO A 87 9.38 -33.80 -23.59
N GLY A 88 10.35 -32.92 -23.30
CA GLY A 88 10.56 -32.33 -21.99
C GLY A 88 9.64 -31.15 -21.68
N ALA A 89 9.45 -30.88 -20.38
CA ALA A 89 8.89 -29.63 -19.92
C ALA A 89 10.00 -28.60 -19.72
N PHE A 90 9.73 -27.33 -20.03
CA PHE A 90 10.65 -26.22 -19.74
C PHE A 90 10.02 -25.30 -18.71
N GLN A 91 10.64 -25.15 -17.54
CA GLN A 91 10.11 -24.35 -16.43
C GLN A 91 8.66 -24.72 -16.04
N GLY A 92 8.30 -26.00 -16.15
CA GLY A 92 6.97 -26.53 -15.84
C GLY A 92 5.94 -26.41 -16.97
N PHE A 93 6.31 -25.84 -18.12
CA PHE A 93 5.45 -25.76 -19.30
C PHE A 93 5.69 -26.92 -20.25
N VAL A 94 4.66 -27.32 -20.98
CA VAL A 94 4.73 -28.36 -22.01
C VAL A 94 4.99 -27.75 -23.38
N ALA A 95 5.68 -28.49 -24.24
CA ALA A 95 6.00 -28.08 -25.60
C ALA A 95 4.76 -27.65 -26.38
N ASN A 96 4.83 -26.48 -27.03
CA ASN A 96 3.72 -25.88 -27.79
C ASN A 96 4.09 -25.55 -29.24
N GLY A 97 5.29 -25.93 -29.69
CA GLY A 97 5.80 -25.69 -31.04
C GLY A 97 6.27 -24.26 -31.30
N ALA A 98 6.25 -23.36 -30.30
CA ALA A 98 6.70 -21.99 -30.46
C ALA A 98 8.21 -21.94 -30.71
N ARG A 99 8.64 -20.98 -31.55
CA ARG A 99 10.06 -20.69 -31.75
C ARG A 99 10.51 -19.59 -30.82
N ILE A 100 11.74 -19.73 -30.34
CA ILE A 100 12.41 -18.71 -29.56
C ILE A 100 13.71 -18.28 -30.23
N ALA A 101 13.98 -17.00 -30.15
CA ALA A 101 15.27 -16.38 -30.36
C ALA A 101 15.57 -15.56 -29.10
N MET A 102 16.67 -15.89 -28.43
CA MET A 102 17.07 -15.25 -27.19
C MET A 102 18.51 -14.77 -27.32
N GLU A 103 18.80 -13.64 -26.68
CA GLU A 103 20.16 -13.18 -26.43
C GLU A 103 20.40 -13.15 -24.93
N GLY A 104 21.65 -13.42 -24.55
CA GLY A 104 22.06 -13.40 -23.16
C GLY A 104 23.50 -12.96 -23.01
N CYS A 105 23.87 -12.71 -21.76
CA CYS A 105 25.24 -12.42 -21.39
C CYS A 105 25.60 -13.13 -20.09
N ASP A 106 26.75 -13.79 -20.11
CA ASP A 106 27.28 -14.51 -18.96
C ASP A 106 28.55 -13.82 -18.50
N VAL A 107 28.64 -13.56 -17.19
CA VAL A 107 29.84 -13.02 -16.56
C VAL A 107 30.44 -14.08 -15.65
N LEU A 108 31.44 -14.77 -16.19
CA LEU A 108 32.16 -15.86 -15.55
C LEU A 108 33.29 -15.33 -14.66
N THR A 109 33.41 -15.92 -13.48
CA THR A 109 34.62 -15.92 -12.66
C THR A 109 35.24 -17.31 -12.76
N VAL A 110 36.49 -17.35 -13.21
CA VAL A 110 37.27 -18.56 -13.46
C VAL A 110 38.47 -18.56 -12.52
N SER A 111 38.66 -19.69 -11.85
CA SER A 111 39.80 -19.95 -10.98
C SER A 111 41.11 -19.89 -11.77
N GLU A 112 42.08 -19.14 -11.26
CA GLU A 112 43.43 -19.09 -11.85
C GLU A 112 44.22 -20.38 -11.58
N ASP A 113 43.89 -21.13 -10.52
CA ASP A 113 44.62 -22.34 -10.10
C ASP A 113 44.38 -23.54 -11.04
N ASP A 114 43.13 -23.77 -11.42
CA ASP A 114 42.71 -24.95 -12.20
C ASP A 114 41.93 -24.62 -13.47
N GLY A 115 41.70 -23.33 -13.75
CA GLY A 115 40.99 -22.86 -14.94
C GLY A 115 39.52 -23.29 -14.99
N ARG A 116 38.89 -23.57 -13.85
CA ARG A 116 37.47 -23.95 -13.79
C ARG A 116 36.59 -22.80 -13.31
N ILE A 117 35.33 -22.80 -13.75
CA ILE A 117 34.34 -21.78 -13.39
C ILE A 117 34.00 -21.92 -11.90
N GLU A 118 34.15 -20.83 -11.15
CA GLU A 118 33.78 -20.71 -9.73
C GLU A 118 32.39 -20.10 -9.55
N ARG A 119 32.04 -19.19 -10.45
CA ARG A 119 30.77 -18.48 -10.44
C ARG A 119 30.43 -17.98 -11.83
N ASN A 120 29.14 -17.95 -12.14
CA ASN A 120 28.59 -17.25 -13.28
C ASN A 120 27.42 -16.37 -12.87
N HIS A 121 27.31 -15.19 -13.46
CA HIS A 121 26.08 -14.41 -13.48
C HIS A 121 25.55 -14.39 -14.91
N ALA A 122 24.48 -15.15 -15.15
CA ALA A 122 23.79 -15.22 -16.44
C ALA A 122 22.61 -14.23 -16.48
N TYR A 123 22.62 -13.36 -17.48
CA TYR A 123 21.58 -12.39 -17.78
C TYR A 123 20.84 -12.81 -19.06
N LEU A 124 19.52 -12.93 -18.97
CA LEU A 124 18.67 -13.39 -20.08
C LEU A 124 17.42 -12.51 -20.18
N ASP A 125 16.94 -12.23 -21.40
CA ASP A 125 15.61 -11.64 -21.62
C ASP A 125 14.48 -12.68 -21.39
N THR A 126 14.22 -12.96 -20.13
CA THR A 126 13.20 -13.93 -19.69
C THR A 126 11.79 -13.53 -20.12
N ALA A 127 11.48 -12.22 -20.12
CA ALA A 127 10.20 -11.70 -20.55
C ALA A 127 10.02 -11.85 -22.07
N GLY A 128 11.08 -11.58 -22.86
CA GLY A 128 11.10 -11.82 -24.30
C GLY A 128 10.86 -13.28 -24.65
N VAL A 129 11.55 -14.21 -23.98
CA VAL A 129 11.33 -15.66 -24.17
C VAL A 129 9.90 -16.05 -23.79
N ALA A 130 9.38 -15.60 -22.64
CA ALA A 130 8.02 -15.88 -22.20
C ALA A 130 6.96 -15.34 -23.19
N ARG A 131 7.19 -14.19 -23.83
CA ARG A 131 6.30 -13.67 -24.88
C ARG A 131 6.34 -14.53 -26.15
N GLN A 132 7.53 -14.95 -26.57
CA GLN A 132 7.70 -15.82 -27.74
C GLN A 132 7.05 -17.21 -27.53
N LEU A 133 7.11 -17.72 -26.30
CA LEU A 133 6.42 -18.95 -25.90
C LEU A 133 4.90 -18.76 -25.68
N GLY A 134 4.39 -17.52 -25.74
CA GLY A 134 2.96 -17.21 -25.60
C GLY A 134 2.46 -17.13 -24.15
N PHE A 135 3.35 -17.12 -23.15
CA PHE A 135 3.00 -17.02 -21.72
C PHE A 135 2.72 -15.58 -21.28
N LEU A 136 3.32 -14.61 -21.96
CA LEU A 136 3.05 -13.19 -21.78
C LEU A 136 2.51 -12.58 -23.08
N PRO A 137 1.59 -11.61 -23.00
CA PRO A 137 1.13 -10.91 -24.19
C PRO A 137 2.27 -10.11 -24.82
N ALA A 138 2.24 -9.98 -26.15
CA ALA A 138 3.17 -9.11 -26.86
C ALA A 138 3.07 -7.66 -26.34
N PRO A 139 4.19 -6.91 -26.32
CA PRO A 139 4.16 -5.50 -25.94
C PRO A 139 3.18 -4.75 -26.85
N ASP A 140 2.47 -3.78 -26.29
CA ASP A 140 1.50 -2.93 -27.00
C ASP A 140 0.34 -3.66 -27.69
N SER A 141 0.14 -4.95 -27.41
CA SER A 141 -1.00 -5.71 -27.91
C SER A 141 -2.31 -5.33 -27.20
N PRO A 142 -3.48 -5.49 -27.85
CA PRO A 142 -4.77 -5.31 -27.19
C PRO A 142 -4.95 -6.20 -25.96
N LEU A 143 -4.38 -7.41 -25.97
CA LEU A 143 -4.38 -8.31 -24.83
C LEU A 143 -3.55 -7.75 -23.66
N ALA A 144 -2.34 -7.24 -23.92
CA ALA A 144 -1.53 -6.56 -22.90
C ALA A 144 -2.27 -5.38 -22.29
N ALA A 145 -2.92 -4.54 -23.11
CA ALA A 145 -3.71 -3.41 -22.62
C ALA A 145 -4.88 -3.86 -21.72
N ARG A 146 -5.53 -4.99 -22.04
CA ARG A 146 -6.60 -5.57 -21.21
C ARG A 146 -6.06 -6.09 -19.87
N VAL A 147 -4.93 -6.80 -19.89
CA VAL A 147 -4.26 -7.27 -18.66
C VAL A 147 -3.88 -6.09 -17.78
N THR A 148 -3.25 -5.06 -18.33
CA THR A 148 -2.91 -3.82 -17.61
C THR A 148 -4.14 -3.14 -17.02
N LYS A 149 -5.25 -3.04 -17.78
CA LYS A 149 -6.52 -2.50 -17.26
C LYS A 149 -7.06 -3.31 -16.08
N LEU A 150 -6.99 -4.64 -16.14
CA LEU A 150 -7.42 -5.53 -15.06
C LEU A 150 -6.55 -5.37 -13.81
N VAL A 151 -5.22 -5.37 -13.98
CA VAL A 151 -4.27 -5.13 -12.89
C VAL A 151 -4.54 -3.78 -12.25
N ASN A 152 -4.67 -2.71 -13.05
CA ASN A 152 -4.98 -1.37 -12.54
C ASN A 152 -6.35 -1.28 -11.86
N ALA A 153 -7.35 -2.03 -12.33
CA ALA A 153 -8.64 -2.11 -11.66
C ALA A 153 -8.52 -2.79 -10.29
N ARG A 154 -7.76 -3.89 -10.19
CA ARG A 154 -7.45 -4.56 -8.92
C ARG A 154 -6.68 -3.64 -7.98
N THR A 155 -5.67 -2.92 -8.48
CA THR A 155 -4.90 -1.94 -7.71
C THR A 155 -5.79 -0.81 -7.19
N ARG A 156 -6.68 -0.24 -8.03
CA ARG A 156 -7.64 0.79 -7.60
C ARG A 156 -8.63 0.27 -6.56
N ALA A 157 -9.12 -0.97 -6.71
CA ALA A 157 -10.00 -1.59 -5.73
C ALA A 157 -9.27 -1.76 -4.38
N ARG A 158 -8.02 -2.23 -4.41
CA ARG A 158 -7.16 -2.36 -3.22
C ARG A 158 -6.87 -0.98 -2.60
N ALA A 159 -6.48 0.02 -3.37
CA ALA A 159 -6.29 1.40 -2.92
C ALA A 159 -7.55 2.00 -2.27
N ARG A 160 -8.73 1.72 -2.81
CA ARG A 160 -10.01 2.14 -2.19
C ARG A 160 -10.24 1.50 -0.83
N ILE A 161 -9.64 0.36 -0.53
CA ILE A 161 -9.75 -0.31 0.78
C ILE A 161 -8.70 0.25 1.75
N HIS A 162 -7.50 0.57 1.28
CA HIS A 162 -6.37 0.96 2.15
C HIS A 162 -6.23 2.46 2.44
N GLY A 163 -6.96 3.33 1.72
CA GLY A 163 -6.93 4.79 1.95
C GLY A 163 -5.61 5.42 1.48
N VAL A 164 -5.62 6.11 0.34
CA VAL A 164 -4.36 6.55 -0.31
C VAL A 164 -4.32 8.06 -0.57
N GLU A 165 -5.40 8.78 -0.30
CA GLU A 165 -5.44 10.22 -0.52
C GLU A 165 -5.12 10.96 0.77
N THR A 166 -4.02 11.70 0.69
CA THR A 166 -3.57 12.66 1.70
C THR A 166 -4.19 14.01 1.39
N GLU A 167 -4.90 14.60 2.34
CA GLU A 167 -5.45 15.94 2.25
C GLU A 167 -4.59 16.87 3.12
N ARG A 168 -4.14 18.00 2.57
CA ARG A 168 -3.43 19.02 3.36
C ARG A 168 -4.46 19.79 4.18
N ILE A 169 -4.38 19.71 5.51
CA ILE A 169 -5.35 20.34 6.42
C ILE A 169 -4.83 21.65 7.02
N ALA A 170 -3.52 21.85 7.02
CA ALA A 170 -2.87 23.10 7.40
C ALA A 170 -1.45 23.19 6.83
N GLN A 171 -0.71 24.25 7.15
CA GLN A 171 0.69 24.34 6.76
C GLN A 171 1.51 23.23 7.43
N GLY A 172 2.17 22.41 6.61
CA GLY A 172 2.98 21.28 7.08
C GLY A 172 2.17 20.14 7.73
N VAL A 173 0.85 20.07 7.52
CA VAL A 173 0.02 19.02 8.13
C VAL A 173 -0.92 18.41 7.09
N TRP A 174 -0.89 17.10 7.01
CA TRP A 174 -1.74 16.31 6.13
C TRP A 174 -2.51 15.25 6.93
N VAL A 175 -3.72 14.94 6.50
CA VAL A 175 -4.49 13.79 6.98
C VAL A 175 -4.54 12.74 5.89
N LEU A 176 -4.27 11.49 6.25
CA LEU A 176 -4.52 10.31 5.44
C LEU A 176 -5.74 9.60 6.02
N ARG A 177 -6.80 9.48 5.22
CA ARG A 177 -8.03 8.79 5.63
C ARG A 177 -8.09 7.38 5.04
N GLY A 178 -8.18 6.40 5.92
CA GLY A 178 -8.27 4.99 5.57
C GLY A 178 -9.23 4.24 6.49
N GLY A 179 -9.15 2.91 6.47
CA GLY A 179 -10.02 2.07 7.28
C GLY A 179 -11.20 1.48 6.52
N PHE A 180 -11.46 0.20 6.76
CA PHE A 180 -12.64 -0.51 6.26
C PHE A 180 -13.74 -0.50 7.32
N PRO A 181 -15.03 -0.26 6.95
CA PRO A 181 -15.58 -0.21 5.59
C PRO A 181 -15.74 1.18 4.96
N LYS A 182 -15.69 2.28 5.73
CA LYS A 182 -16.10 3.63 5.28
C LYS A 182 -14.99 4.67 5.17
N LYS A 183 -13.73 4.29 5.34
CA LYS A 183 -12.56 5.21 5.37
C LYS A 183 -12.66 6.30 6.44
N THR A 184 -12.89 5.89 7.68
CA THR A 184 -13.16 6.80 8.78
C THR A 184 -11.93 7.09 9.63
N MET A 185 -10.86 6.31 9.50
CA MET A 185 -9.66 6.36 10.33
C MET A 185 -8.73 7.45 9.82
N ASN A 186 -8.39 8.41 10.67
CA ASN A 186 -7.48 9.50 10.36
C ASN A 186 -6.07 9.17 10.90
N VAL A 187 -5.08 9.31 10.03
CA VAL A 187 -3.66 9.36 10.39
C VAL A 187 -3.13 10.72 9.98
N TYR A 188 -2.34 11.35 10.84
CA TYR A 188 -1.79 12.68 10.56
C TYR A 188 -0.30 12.60 10.25
N LEU A 189 0.11 13.30 9.20
CA LEU A 189 1.51 13.49 8.84
C LEU A 189 1.86 14.95 9.06
N ILE A 190 2.88 15.22 9.86
CA ILE A 190 3.27 16.56 10.31
C ILE A 190 4.72 16.78 9.90
N ALA A 191 4.99 17.87 9.18
CA ALA A 191 6.35 18.28 8.82
C ALA A 191 7.18 18.52 10.10
N ASP A 192 8.35 17.90 10.17
CA ASP A 192 9.23 17.94 11.33
C ASP A 192 10.70 17.90 10.88
N GLY A 193 11.33 19.08 10.79
CA GLY A 193 12.64 19.24 10.17
C GLY A 193 12.63 18.80 8.70
N ASP A 194 13.55 17.91 8.34
CA ASP A 194 13.68 17.33 6.99
C ASP A 194 12.77 16.10 6.76
N GLY A 195 11.96 15.72 7.76
CA GLY A 195 11.09 14.55 7.70
C GLY A 195 9.67 14.83 8.18
N LEU A 196 8.97 13.75 8.55
CA LEU A 196 7.61 13.76 9.05
C LEU A 196 7.52 13.07 10.41
N THR A 197 6.78 13.70 11.33
CA THR A 197 6.19 13.01 12.47
C THR A 197 4.79 12.53 12.10
N MET A 198 4.52 11.25 12.31
CA MET A 198 3.18 10.69 12.16
C MET A 198 2.45 10.70 13.51
N PHE A 199 1.26 11.27 13.59
CA PHE A 199 0.40 11.23 14.78
C PHE A 199 -0.80 10.31 14.54
N ASP A 200 -0.95 9.32 15.42
CA ASP A 200 -1.70 8.08 15.22
C ASP A 200 -1.23 7.24 14.01
N ALA A 201 -1.60 5.97 13.98
CA ALA A 201 -1.16 4.99 12.97
C ALA A 201 -2.30 4.18 12.36
N GLY A 202 -3.56 4.58 12.57
CA GLY A 202 -4.69 3.98 11.86
C GLY A 202 -4.80 2.47 12.09
N ILE A 203 -5.44 1.78 11.14
CA ILE A 203 -5.52 0.31 11.13
C ILE A 203 -4.34 -0.31 10.35
N SER A 204 -4.03 -1.58 10.60
CA SER A 204 -2.96 -2.35 9.96
C SER A 204 -2.96 -2.29 8.43
N ALA A 205 -4.15 -2.32 7.84
CA ALA A 205 -4.34 -2.23 6.41
C ALA A 205 -3.88 -0.88 5.80
N MET A 206 -3.62 0.16 6.59
CA MET A 206 -3.21 1.48 6.10
C MET A 206 -1.70 1.59 5.84
N ALA A 207 -0.89 0.58 6.19
CA ALA A 207 0.57 0.61 6.06
C ALA A 207 1.04 0.98 4.63
N ASP A 208 0.48 0.34 3.60
CA ASP A 208 0.82 0.63 2.19
C ASP A 208 0.49 2.09 1.82
N GLY A 209 -0.64 2.62 2.33
CA GLY A 209 -1.09 3.99 2.08
C GLY A 209 -0.16 5.02 2.74
N VAL A 210 0.23 4.75 3.99
CA VAL A 210 1.18 5.56 4.75
C VAL A 210 2.56 5.56 4.10
N ALA A 211 3.09 4.39 3.70
CA ALA A 211 4.37 4.30 3.01
C ALA A 211 4.37 5.08 1.67
N ALA A 212 3.27 4.99 0.92
CA ALA A 212 3.11 5.76 -0.31
C ALA A 212 3.01 7.27 -0.06
N ALA A 213 2.44 7.69 1.08
CA ALA A 213 2.39 9.10 1.48
C ALA A 213 3.78 9.61 1.89
N ALA A 214 4.53 8.82 2.68
CA ALA A 214 5.90 9.13 3.07
C ALA A 214 6.80 9.33 1.83
N ALA A 215 6.72 8.44 0.84
CA ALA A 215 7.49 8.57 -0.40
C ALA A 215 7.19 9.87 -1.19
N ARG A 216 6.03 10.50 -0.98
CA ARG A 216 5.62 11.75 -1.65
C ARG A 216 5.89 13.01 -0.83
N LEU A 217 5.75 12.92 0.48
CA LEU A 217 5.74 14.07 1.39
C LEU A 217 7.03 14.21 2.20
N GLY A 218 7.77 13.13 2.41
CA GLY A 218 8.98 13.08 3.25
C GLY A 218 9.04 11.78 4.07
N GLU A 219 10.25 11.40 4.49
CA GLU A 219 10.45 10.23 5.33
C GLU A 219 9.78 10.41 6.70
N ILE A 220 9.10 9.37 7.20
CA ILE A 220 8.54 9.38 8.55
C ILE A 220 9.65 9.00 9.53
N THR A 221 10.05 9.93 10.38
CA THR A 221 11.19 9.77 11.30
C THR A 221 10.75 9.28 12.68
N ARG A 222 9.50 9.56 13.07
CA ARG A 222 8.88 9.06 14.30
C ARG A 222 7.38 8.94 14.19
N ILE A 223 6.81 8.07 15.01
CA ILE A 223 5.37 7.90 15.22
C ILE A 223 5.04 8.30 16.65
N VAL A 224 4.00 9.11 16.85
CA VAL A 224 3.44 9.44 18.17
C VAL A 224 2.01 8.92 18.21
N LEU A 225 1.75 7.93 19.05
CA LEU A 225 0.41 7.39 19.24
C LEU A 225 -0.38 8.32 20.18
N GLY A 226 -1.57 8.75 19.74
CA GLY A 226 -2.53 9.46 20.57
C GLY A 226 -3.05 8.58 21.69
N HIS A 227 -3.24 7.29 21.41
CA HIS A 227 -3.41 6.22 22.38
C HIS A 227 -3.16 4.85 21.72
N ALA A 228 -3.26 3.76 22.47
CA ALA A 228 -2.79 2.45 22.03
C ALA A 228 -3.83 1.56 21.33
N ASP A 229 -5.05 1.98 21.02
CA ASP A 229 -6.06 1.06 20.46
C ASP A 229 -5.72 0.62 19.03
N ALA A 230 -6.32 -0.50 18.61
CA ALA A 230 -5.93 -1.23 17.39
C ALA A 230 -6.00 -0.35 16.12
N ASP A 231 -6.91 0.60 16.09
CA ASP A 231 -7.13 1.59 15.04
C ASP A 231 -6.29 2.86 15.16
N HIS A 232 -5.40 2.92 16.15
CA HIS A 232 -4.45 4.01 16.36
C HIS A 232 -3.00 3.54 16.37
N ARG A 233 -2.74 2.25 16.64
CA ARG A 233 -1.40 1.65 16.52
C ARG A 233 -1.24 0.75 15.30
N GLY A 234 -2.31 0.48 14.56
CA GLY A 234 -2.42 -0.67 13.67
C GLY A 234 -1.34 -0.77 12.60
N CYS A 235 -0.97 0.32 11.92
CA CYS A 235 0.09 0.23 10.91
C CYS A 235 1.52 0.37 11.45
N ALA A 236 1.69 0.81 12.70
CA ALA A 236 3.01 1.13 13.26
C ALA A 236 4.02 -0.03 13.23
N PRO A 237 3.65 -1.30 13.55
CA PRO A 237 4.58 -2.43 13.48
C PRO A 237 5.20 -2.64 12.09
N ALA A 238 4.47 -2.32 11.02
CA ALA A 238 4.91 -2.56 9.65
C ALA A 238 5.89 -1.49 9.12
N LEU A 239 5.99 -0.33 9.78
CA LEU A 239 6.76 0.81 9.28
C LEU A 239 8.23 0.80 9.72
N GLY A 240 8.57 0.11 10.82
CA GLY A 240 9.96 0.05 11.32
C GLY A 240 10.50 1.39 11.84
N VAL A 241 9.61 2.33 12.17
CA VAL A 241 9.94 3.69 12.65
C VAL A 241 9.87 3.75 14.19
N PRO A 242 10.71 4.53 14.89
CA PRO A 242 10.60 4.74 16.34
C PRO A 242 9.21 5.23 16.77
N VAL A 243 8.60 4.56 17.75
CA VAL A 243 7.24 4.86 18.22
C VAL A 243 7.26 5.40 19.64
N TYR A 244 6.51 6.47 19.85
CA TYR A 244 6.34 7.16 21.12
C TYR A 244 4.86 7.14 21.51
N CYS A 245 4.57 7.12 22.80
CA CYS A 245 3.22 7.25 23.33
C CYS A 245 3.27 7.84 24.75
N HIS A 246 2.12 8.13 25.33
CA HIS A 246 2.04 8.46 26.75
C HIS A 246 2.52 7.29 27.64
N PRO A 247 3.19 7.52 28.78
CA PRO A 247 3.65 6.45 29.67
C PRO A 247 2.57 5.44 30.07
N ALA A 248 1.35 5.92 30.31
CA ALA A 248 0.20 5.07 30.67
C ALA A 248 -0.28 4.15 29.52
N GLU A 249 0.07 4.47 28.27
CA GLU A 249 -0.31 3.68 27.09
C GLU A 249 0.75 2.64 26.71
N ARG A 250 1.97 2.72 27.26
CA ARG A 250 3.10 1.84 26.89
C ARG A 250 2.73 0.36 26.99
N ALA A 251 2.13 -0.06 28.11
CA ALA A 251 1.78 -1.45 28.33
C ALA A 251 0.74 -1.96 27.32
N ALA A 252 -0.20 -1.11 26.91
CA ALA A 252 -1.21 -1.47 25.91
C ALA A 252 -0.60 -1.51 24.50
N ALA A 253 0.30 -0.57 24.17
CA ALA A 253 0.98 -0.53 22.88
C ALA A 253 1.92 -1.72 22.66
N GLU A 254 2.61 -2.17 23.72
CA GLU A 254 3.52 -3.33 23.71
C GLU A 254 2.79 -4.68 23.85
N SER A 255 1.46 -4.67 24.01
CA SER A 255 0.67 -5.89 24.15
C SER A 255 0.32 -6.54 22.80
N ASP A 256 0.35 -7.86 22.74
CA ASP A 256 -0.22 -8.62 21.61
C ASP A 256 -1.77 -8.65 21.63
N ALA A 257 -2.41 -8.14 22.69
CA ALA A 257 -3.86 -8.14 22.79
C ALA A 257 -4.47 -7.01 21.95
N PRO A 258 -5.37 -7.32 20.98
CA PRO A 258 -6.05 -6.31 20.17
C PRO A 258 -7.23 -5.64 20.92
N PHE A 259 -7.53 -6.09 22.15
CA PHE A 259 -8.63 -5.61 22.96
C PHE A 259 -8.12 -4.87 24.20
N ARG A 260 -8.97 -4.00 24.75
CA ARG A 260 -8.68 -3.32 26.02
C ARG A 260 -9.51 -3.90 27.16
N PRO A 261 -8.94 -4.04 28.38
CA PRO A 261 -9.66 -4.59 29.52
C PRO A 261 -10.92 -3.82 29.91
N TYR A 262 -10.98 -2.54 29.56
CA TYR A 262 -12.11 -1.65 29.86
C TYR A 262 -13.19 -1.63 28.77
N TRP A 263 -13.00 -2.35 27.66
CA TRP A 263 -14.03 -2.47 26.64
C TRP A 263 -15.19 -3.35 27.12
N ASP A 264 -16.42 -2.88 26.91
CA ASP A 264 -17.65 -3.57 27.31
C ASP A 264 -18.61 -3.70 26.13
N PHE A 265 -18.47 -4.80 25.40
CA PHE A 265 -19.33 -5.12 24.26
C PHE A 265 -20.80 -5.40 24.62
N ALA A 266 -21.14 -5.57 25.91
CA ALA A 266 -22.54 -5.72 26.32
C ALA A 266 -23.34 -4.41 26.16
N LYS A 267 -22.65 -3.27 26.11
CA LYS A 267 -23.24 -1.94 25.85
C LYS A 267 -23.53 -1.68 24.37
N LEU A 268 -23.11 -2.57 23.46
CA LEU A 268 -23.40 -2.45 22.03
C LEU A 268 -24.79 -3.00 21.69
N THR A 269 -25.31 -2.58 20.53
CA THR A 269 -26.44 -3.24 19.88
C THR A 269 -26.16 -4.72 19.63
N PRO A 270 -27.19 -5.58 19.48
CA PRO A 270 -27.00 -7.01 19.21
C PRO A 270 -26.11 -7.29 17.98
N GLN A 271 -26.26 -6.48 16.92
CA GLN A 271 -25.44 -6.59 15.70
C GLN A 271 -24.00 -6.17 16.00
N GLY A 272 -23.80 -5.07 16.73
CA GLY A 272 -22.48 -4.61 17.14
C GLY A 272 -21.74 -5.64 17.99
N ARG A 273 -22.42 -6.22 18.99
CA ARG A 273 -21.87 -7.26 19.88
C ARG A 273 -21.41 -8.51 19.11
N LEU A 274 -22.03 -8.82 17.98
CA LEU A 274 -21.63 -9.92 17.11
C LEU A 274 -20.47 -9.55 16.16
N LEU A 275 -20.48 -8.34 15.61
CA LEU A 275 -19.56 -7.90 14.56
C LEU A 275 -18.22 -7.45 15.11
N TYR A 276 -18.22 -6.58 16.13
CA TYR A 276 -17.02 -5.90 16.62
C TYR A 276 -15.91 -6.85 17.09
N PRO A 277 -16.18 -7.88 17.90
CA PRO A 277 -15.14 -8.82 18.33
C PRO A 277 -14.45 -9.56 17.18
N ARG A 278 -15.10 -9.67 16.01
CA ARG A 278 -14.52 -10.29 14.81
C ARG A 278 -13.78 -9.28 13.93
N LEU A 279 -14.23 -8.03 13.93
CA LEU A 279 -13.68 -6.98 13.08
C LEU A 279 -12.41 -6.35 13.67
N LEU A 280 -12.43 -5.98 14.96
CA LEU A 280 -11.35 -5.24 15.61
C LEU A 280 -9.98 -5.93 15.53
N PRO A 281 -9.86 -7.27 15.68
CA PRO A 281 -8.57 -7.94 15.51
C PRO A 281 -7.95 -7.76 14.12
N SER A 282 -8.77 -7.55 13.08
CA SER A 282 -8.26 -7.30 11.72
C SER A 282 -7.68 -5.89 11.54
N TRP A 283 -7.99 -4.98 12.46
CA TRP A 283 -7.44 -3.62 12.47
C TRP A 283 -6.07 -3.56 13.15
N ASP A 284 -5.80 -4.50 14.05
CA ASP A 284 -4.58 -4.52 14.83
C ASP A 284 -3.38 -4.99 13.99
N GLY A 285 -2.21 -4.38 14.22
CA GLY A 285 -0.94 -4.77 13.60
C GLY A 285 -0.05 -5.62 14.49
N GLY A 286 -0.43 -5.82 15.75
CA GLY A 286 0.38 -6.45 16.79
C GLY A 286 1.13 -5.46 17.68
N ALA A 287 1.93 -6.01 18.60
CA ALA A 287 2.72 -5.25 19.56
C ALA A 287 3.72 -4.29 18.89
N VAL A 288 3.88 -3.11 19.47
CA VAL A 288 4.84 -2.08 19.04
C VAL A 288 5.82 -1.82 20.16
N LYS A 289 7.12 -1.96 19.90
CA LYS A 289 8.16 -1.57 20.87
C LYS A 289 8.21 -0.05 20.99
N ILE A 290 7.97 0.48 22.19
CA ILE A 290 7.99 1.92 22.43
C ILE A 290 9.43 2.40 22.61
N ALA A 291 9.85 3.31 21.74
CA ALA A 291 11.19 3.91 21.70
C ALA A 291 11.38 5.01 22.77
N GLY A 292 10.29 5.70 23.14
CA GLY A 292 10.29 6.75 24.16
C GLY A 292 8.87 7.16 24.53
N THR A 293 8.73 8.09 25.46
CA THR A 293 7.41 8.58 25.89
C THR A 293 7.28 10.08 25.69
N VAL A 294 6.04 10.53 25.55
CA VAL A 294 5.65 11.95 25.52
C VAL A 294 4.57 12.21 26.58
N GLN A 295 4.54 13.39 27.16
CA GLN A 295 3.60 13.77 28.22
C GLN A 295 3.10 15.21 28.06
N GLU A 296 2.07 15.60 28.79
CA GLU A 296 1.55 16.96 28.76
C GLU A 296 2.65 18.03 28.88
N GLY A 297 2.61 19.00 27.98
CA GLY A 297 3.56 20.11 27.90
C GLY A 297 4.76 19.86 27.00
N ASP A 298 5.05 18.61 26.61
CA ASP A 298 6.10 18.31 25.63
C ASP A 298 5.76 18.90 24.25
N GLU A 299 6.79 19.05 23.41
CA GLU A 299 6.63 19.51 22.03
C GLU A 299 6.85 18.36 21.02
N VAL A 300 5.91 18.23 20.08
CA VAL A 300 5.95 17.27 18.98
C VAL A 300 5.71 18.03 17.67
N ALA A 301 6.74 18.18 16.85
CA ALA A 301 6.67 18.81 15.52
C ALA A 301 5.96 20.19 15.53
N GLY A 302 6.28 21.04 16.52
CA GLY A 302 5.66 22.36 16.70
C GLY A 302 4.25 22.35 17.32
N PHE A 303 3.78 21.21 17.81
CA PHE A 303 2.56 21.08 18.61
C PHE A 303 2.89 20.83 20.07
N ARG A 304 2.12 21.45 20.97
CA ARG A 304 2.15 21.12 22.40
C ARG A 304 1.29 19.90 22.67
N VAL A 305 1.82 18.93 23.42
CA VAL A 305 1.11 17.74 23.89
C VAL A 305 0.15 18.12 25.01
N ILE A 306 -1.08 17.62 24.94
CA ILE A 306 -2.16 17.85 25.92
C ILE A 306 -2.68 16.50 26.42
N ASP A 307 -2.70 16.29 27.73
CA ASP A 307 -3.35 15.12 28.32
C ASP A 307 -4.87 15.24 28.21
N LEU A 308 -5.48 14.17 27.68
CA LEU A 308 -6.90 14.08 27.38
C LEU A 308 -7.50 12.72 27.84
N PRO A 309 -7.23 12.27 29.07
CA PRO A 309 -7.61 10.94 29.52
C PRO A 309 -9.14 10.75 29.56
N GLY A 310 -9.59 9.52 29.43
CA GLY A 310 -11.01 9.18 29.47
C GLY A 310 -11.33 8.03 28.54
N HIS A 311 -11.15 8.23 27.23
CA HIS A 311 -11.25 7.14 26.25
C HIS A 311 -10.22 6.04 26.54
N ALA A 312 -8.95 6.45 26.65
CA ALA A 312 -7.86 5.63 27.17
C ALA A 312 -7.21 6.33 28.39
N PRO A 313 -6.53 5.59 29.29
CA PRO A 313 -5.87 6.16 30.46
C PRO A 313 -4.84 7.26 30.15
N GLY A 314 -4.10 7.10 29.06
CA GLY A 314 -3.08 8.05 28.60
C GLY A 314 -3.37 8.62 27.22
N LEU A 315 -4.64 8.86 26.87
CA LEU A 315 -4.96 9.55 25.62
C LEU A 315 -4.36 10.96 25.64
N ILE A 316 -3.63 11.29 24.58
CA ILE A 316 -3.07 12.62 24.33
C ILE A 316 -3.62 13.24 23.05
N GLY A 317 -3.60 14.56 23.00
CA GLY A 317 -3.81 15.35 21.80
C GLY A 317 -2.65 16.32 21.57
N LEU A 318 -2.62 16.91 20.38
CA LEU A 318 -1.63 17.88 19.96
C LEU A 318 -2.34 19.20 19.64
N LEU A 319 -1.89 20.31 20.23
CA LEU A 319 -2.40 21.66 19.94
C LEU A 319 -1.27 22.54 19.42
N ARG A 320 -1.44 23.10 18.22
CA ARG A 320 -0.50 24.08 17.66
C ARG A 320 -0.98 25.49 17.94
N GLU A 321 -0.13 26.29 18.59
CA GLU A 321 -0.48 27.65 19.02
C GLU A 321 -0.66 28.62 17.85
N SER A 322 0.13 28.46 16.77
CA SER A 322 0.17 29.43 15.67
C SER A 322 -1.12 29.52 14.85
N ASP A 323 -1.85 28.43 14.70
CA ASP A 323 -3.11 28.37 13.95
C ASP A 323 -4.25 27.70 14.71
N ARG A 324 -4.02 27.34 15.98
CA ARG A 324 -5.01 26.73 16.89
C ARG A 324 -5.61 25.44 16.33
N LEU A 325 -4.83 24.71 15.52
CA LEU A 325 -5.15 23.36 15.06
C LEU A 325 -4.95 22.36 16.19
N ALA A 326 -6.00 21.60 16.52
CA ALA A 326 -5.94 20.50 17.47
C ALA A 326 -6.12 19.14 16.77
N LEU A 327 -5.19 18.21 16.99
CA LEU A 327 -5.30 16.80 16.60
C LEU A 327 -5.53 16.00 17.89
N VAL A 328 -6.68 15.33 18.03
CA VAL A 328 -7.15 14.92 19.37
C VAL A 328 -7.44 13.43 19.52
N SER A 329 -7.02 12.62 18.55
CA SER A 329 -7.28 11.18 18.52
C SER A 329 -8.75 10.90 18.89
N ASP A 330 -9.01 9.91 19.75
CA ASP A 330 -10.34 9.51 20.18
C ASP A 330 -10.91 10.30 21.36
N LEU A 331 -10.53 11.57 21.53
CA LEU A 331 -11.21 12.44 22.50
C LEU A 331 -12.71 12.59 22.20
N ILE A 332 -13.06 12.72 20.91
CA ILE A 332 -14.43 12.92 20.42
C ILE A 332 -14.69 12.07 19.18
N TYR A 333 -15.95 11.67 18.98
CA TYR A 333 -16.41 11.04 17.75
C TYR A 333 -17.33 11.95 16.95
N THR A 334 -16.95 12.24 15.70
CA THR A 334 -17.80 12.89 14.68
C THR A 334 -18.52 11.88 13.79
N ILE A 335 -18.43 10.60 14.16
CA ILE A 335 -19.10 9.48 13.52
C ILE A 335 -19.70 8.57 14.59
N ASP A 336 -20.94 8.12 14.40
CA ASP A 336 -21.54 7.11 15.26
C ASP A 336 -20.85 5.78 14.99
N SER A 337 -20.19 5.19 16.01
CA SER A 337 -19.40 3.98 15.81
C SER A 337 -20.27 2.77 15.41
N GLN A 338 -21.53 2.68 15.84
CA GLN A 338 -22.36 1.51 15.53
C GLN A 338 -22.97 1.53 14.13
N THR A 339 -23.25 2.71 13.58
CA THR A 339 -23.91 2.91 12.28
C THR A 339 -22.96 3.43 11.20
N GLY A 340 -21.83 4.00 11.61
CA GLY A 340 -20.86 4.68 10.77
C GLY A 340 -21.43 5.91 10.06
N ARG A 341 -22.42 6.59 10.66
CA ARG A 341 -23.01 7.81 10.11
C ARG A 341 -22.35 9.04 10.74
N ASP A 342 -22.13 10.08 9.95
CA ASP A 342 -21.65 11.36 10.45
C ASP A 342 -22.60 11.89 11.53
N GLN A 343 -22.03 12.49 12.57
CA GLN A 343 -22.75 13.13 13.67
C GLN A 343 -22.01 14.38 14.15
N LEU A 344 -22.70 15.22 14.92
CA LEU A 344 -22.02 16.25 15.71
C LEU A 344 -21.06 15.58 16.71
N PRO A 345 -19.94 16.23 17.08
CA PRO A 345 -18.95 15.65 17.97
C PRO A 345 -19.60 15.24 19.29
N ASP A 346 -19.35 14.02 19.73
CA ASP A 346 -19.85 13.48 21.00
C ASP A 346 -18.74 12.71 21.73
N VAL A 347 -18.95 12.43 23.00
CA VAL A 347 -18.06 11.57 23.77
C VAL A 347 -18.03 10.16 23.15
N PRO A 348 -16.86 9.48 23.12
CA PRO A 348 -16.77 8.14 22.56
C PRO A 348 -17.74 7.16 23.22
N HIS A 349 -18.23 6.21 22.42
CA HIS A 349 -19.25 5.25 22.85
C HIS A 349 -18.79 4.50 24.11
N PRO A 350 -19.63 4.38 25.16
CA PRO A 350 -19.24 3.78 26.45
C PRO A 350 -18.75 2.32 26.42
N ALA A 351 -18.89 1.63 25.29
CA ALA A 351 -18.34 0.30 25.05
C ALA A 351 -16.84 0.30 24.80
N PHE A 352 -16.28 1.42 24.35
CA PHE A 352 -14.86 1.59 23.98
C PHE A 352 -14.14 2.61 24.85
N ASN A 353 -14.82 3.14 25.87
CA ASN A 353 -14.39 4.29 26.64
C ASN A 353 -14.05 3.84 28.07
N HIS A 354 -12.83 4.10 28.53
CA HIS A 354 -12.37 3.70 29.86
C HIS A 354 -13.14 4.42 30.98
N ASP A 355 -13.36 5.73 30.86
CA ASP A 355 -14.11 6.55 31.81
C ASP A 355 -14.81 7.71 31.07
N THR A 356 -16.13 7.61 30.93
CA THR A 356 -16.94 8.59 30.19
C THR A 356 -16.96 9.97 30.84
N GLU A 357 -17.01 10.08 32.17
CA GLU A 357 -17.06 11.40 32.81
C GLU A 357 -15.68 12.07 32.78
N ARG A 358 -14.61 11.28 32.91
CA ARG A 358 -13.24 11.78 32.68
C ARG A 358 -13.05 12.25 31.23
N ALA A 359 -13.56 11.50 30.26
CA ALA A 359 -13.55 11.91 28.85
C ALA A 359 -14.29 13.25 28.64
N ARG A 360 -15.47 13.42 29.25
CA ARG A 360 -16.18 14.72 29.23
C ARG A 360 -15.34 15.84 29.86
N GLY A 361 -14.63 15.56 30.96
CA GLY A 361 -13.68 16.49 31.57
C GLY A 361 -12.59 16.93 30.58
N SER A 362 -11.99 15.99 29.86
CA SER A 362 -10.99 16.25 28.82
C SER A 362 -11.55 17.07 27.65
N ILE A 363 -12.81 16.84 27.26
CA ILE A 363 -13.47 17.66 26.23
C ILE A 363 -13.63 19.11 26.72
N ARG A 364 -14.04 19.33 27.98
CA ARG A 364 -14.11 20.69 28.57
C ARG A 364 -12.74 21.35 28.64
N LYS A 365 -11.70 20.60 29.01
CA LYS A 365 -10.31 21.06 29.01
C LYS A 365 -9.92 21.57 27.62
N LEU A 366 -10.18 20.79 26.56
CA LEU A 366 -9.92 21.21 25.19
C LEU A 366 -10.74 22.45 24.79
N ALA A 367 -12.02 22.51 25.14
CA ALA A 367 -12.87 23.66 24.82
C ALA A 367 -12.32 24.97 25.44
N ALA A 368 -11.83 24.90 26.68
CA ALA A 368 -11.20 26.03 27.36
C ALA A 368 -9.88 26.47 26.70
N LEU A 369 -9.21 25.56 26.00
CA LEU A 369 -8.05 25.85 25.15
C LEU A 369 -8.45 26.44 23.78
N GLN A 370 -9.71 26.76 23.52
CA GLN A 370 -10.16 27.53 22.35
C GLN A 370 -9.45 27.15 21.02
N PRO A 371 -9.53 25.89 20.57
CA PRO A 371 -9.03 25.51 19.26
C PRO A 371 -9.89 26.15 18.15
N ALA A 372 -9.26 26.53 17.04
CA ALA A 372 -9.97 27.04 15.86
C ALA A 372 -10.54 25.91 15.01
N VAL A 373 -9.87 24.76 15.00
CA VAL A 373 -10.32 23.55 14.31
C VAL A 373 -9.82 22.31 15.07
N VAL A 374 -10.68 21.30 15.18
CA VAL A 374 -10.38 20.05 15.86
C VAL A 374 -10.50 18.89 14.88
N TRP A 375 -9.48 18.06 14.84
CA TRP A 375 -9.37 16.88 14.00
C TRP A 375 -9.22 15.65 14.90
N ALA A 376 -10.23 14.78 14.87
CA ALA A 376 -10.30 13.58 15.70
C ALA A 376 -9.68 12.36 15.00
N GLY A 377 -9.51 11.27 15.74
CA GLY A 377 -9.09 9.96 15.20
C GLY A 377 -10.00 9.45 14.10
N HIS A 378 -11.26 9.89 14.10
CA HIS A 378 -12.26 9.46 13.14
C HIS A 378 -13.00 10.60 12.46
N GLY A 379 -13.28 10.41 11.17
CA GLY A 379 -14.26 11.19 10.42
C GLY A 379 -13.81 12.61 10.07
N LYS A 380 -14.77 13.53 10.10
CA LYS A 380 -14.62 14.92 9.67
C LYS A 380 -14.15 15.82 10.83
N PRO A 381 -13.50 16.96 10.52
CA PRO A 381 -13.14 17.93 11.54
C PRO A 381 -14.36 18.66 12.12
N VAL A 382 -14.16 19.25 13.29
CA VAL A 382 -15.03 20.27 13.87
C VAL A 382 -14.37 21.62 13.59
N SER A 383 -14.94 22.41 12.68
CA SER A 383 -14.37 23.69 12.23
C SER A 383 -15.30 24.90 12.41
N ASN A 384 -16.57 24.67 12.76
CA ASN A 384 -17.56 25.73 12.99
C ASN A 384 -18.05 25.64 14.43
N GLU A 385 -18.20 26.78 15.11
CA GLU A 385 -18.71 26.85 16.49
C GLU A 385 -18.00 25.86 17.44
N VAL A 386 -16.68 25.71 17.29
CA VAL A 386 -15.91 24.62 17.90
C VAL A 386 -16.11 24.56 19.42
N ALA A 387 -16.00 25.70 20.13
CA ALA A 387 -16.20 25.76 21.57
C ALA A 387 -17.60 25.25 21.98
N PHE A 388 -18.65 25.75 21.32
CA PHE A 388 -20.03 25.33 21.58
C PHE A 388 -20.24 23.84 21.33
N GLN A 389 -19.72 23.31 20.22
CA GLN A 389 -19.87 21.89 19.89
C GLN A 389 -19.14 20.98 20.88
N LEU A 390 -17.95 21.38 21.36
CA LEU A 390 -17.23 20.66 22.41
C LEU A 390 -17.95 20.72 23.76
N GLU A 391 -18.45 21.89 24.17
CA GLU A 391 -19.23 22.04 25.41
C GLU A 391 -20.50 21.17 25.39
N ARG A 392 -21.17 21.11 24.24
CA ARG A 392 -22.31 20.22 24.01
C ARG A 392 -21.89 18.75 24.15
N ALA A 393 -20.81 18.33 23.51
CA ALA A 393 -20.28 16.96 23.59
C ALA A 393 -19.91 16.56 25.04
N ALA A 394 -19.39 17.52 25.81
CA ALA A 394 -19.06 17.31 27.22
C ALA A 394 -20.28 17.29 28.16
N THR A 395 -21.47 17.63 27.67
CA THR A 395 -22.69 17.65 28.49
C THR A 395 -23.47 16.36 28.28
N PRO A 396 -23.94 15.69 29.34
CA PRO A 396 -24.80 14.51 29.20
C PRO A 396 -26.00 14.83 28.32
N GLN A 397 -26.11 14.13 27.19
CA GLN A 397 -27.25 14.27 26.29
C GLN A 397 -28.36 13.30 26.74
N PRO A 398 -29.64 13.70 26.68
CA PRO A 398 -30.73 12.77 26.88
C PRO A 398 -30.65 11.64 25.84
N PRO A 399 -31.09 10.41 26.17
CA PRO A 399 -31.06 9.31 25.21
C PRO A 399 -31.86 9.71 23.96
N VAL A 400 -31.22 9.62 22.80
CA VAL A 400 -31.91 9.80 21.51
C VAL A 400 -32.93 8.66 21.39
N PRO A 401 -34.24 8.95 21.23
CA PRO A 401 -35.22 7.90 21.07
C PRO A 401 -34.84 7.03 19.87
N ALA A 402 -34.88 5.71 20.05
CA ALA A 402 -34.66 4.78 18.95
C ALA A 402 -35.65 5.13 17.83
N VAL A 403 -35.13 5.58 16.69
CA VAL A 403 -35.93 5.74 15.48
C VAL A 403 -36.39 4.32 15.13
N THR A 404 -37.63 3.99 15.50
CA THR A 404 -38.32 2.84 14.92
C THR A 404 -38.29 3.07 13.42
N ALA A 405 -37.60 2.18 12.70
CA ALA A 405 -37.63 2.19 11.26
C ALA A 405 -39.09 2.03 10.84
N THR A 406 -39.75 3.14 10.48
CA THR A 406 -40.96 3.08 9.68
C THR A 406 -40.58 2.34 8.42
N ALA A 407 -41.25 1.20 8.19
CA ALA A 407 -41.06 0.38 7.00
C ALA A 407 -41.07 1.29 5.76
N PRO A 408 -40.19 1.04 4.76
CA PRO A 408 -40.24 1.81 3.54
C PRO A 408 -41.64 1.66 2.94
N SER A 409 -42.34 2.77 2.75
CA SER A 409 -43.56 2.79 1.95
C SER A 409 -43.22 2.18 0.59
N ALA A 410 -44.00 1.17 0.18
CA ALA A 410 -43.82 0.46 -1.08
C ALA A 410 -43.63 1.45 -2.24
N PRO A 411 -42.74 1.15 -3.20
CA PRO A 411 -42.61 2.00 -4.38
C PRO A 411 -43.96 2.05 -5.11
N PRO A 412 -44.38 3.21 -5.64
CA PRO A 412 -45.59 3.29 -6.44
C PRO A 412 -45.45 2.33 -7.62
N GLY A 413 -46.46 1.47 -7.78
CA GLY A 413 -46.52 0.45 -8.81
C GLY A 413 -46.40 1.05 -10.20
N THR A 414 -45.70 0.33 -11.08
CA THR A 414 -45.67 0.56 -12.51
C THR A 414 -47.09 0.55 -13.06
N ALA A 415 -47.59 1.71 -13.48
CA ALA A 415 -48.76 1.84 -14.33
C ALA A 415 -48.30 2.24 -15.74
N ASP A 416 -48.95 1.60 -16.71
CA ASP A 416 -48.59 1.44 -18.11
C ASP A 416 -48.24 2.72 -18.89
N ALA A 417 -47.34 2.52 -19.86
CA ALA A 417 -47.07 3.44 -20.94
C ALA A 417 -48.29 3.54 -21.88
N ALA A 418 -48.89 4.72 -21.97
CA ALA A 418 -49.72 5.13 -23.10
C ALA A 418 -49.37 6.57 -23.50
N THR A 419 -48.74 6.67 -24.67
CA THR A 419 -48.75 7.78 -25.65
C THR A 419 -49.20 9.17 -25.17
N ALA A 420 -48.25 10.10 -25.10
CA ALA A 420 -48.51 11.52 -25.36
C ALA A 420 -47.26 12.18 -25.96
N THR A 421 -47.41 12.66 -27.19
CA THR A 421 -46.46 13.43 -27.99
C THR A 421 -46.11 14.76 -27.31
N ALA A 422 -44.83 15.01 -27.04
CA ALA A 422 -44.35 16.28 -26.50
C ALA A 422 -43.98 17.25 -27.64
N THR A 423 -44.69 18.36 -27.67
CA THR A 423 -44.48 19.53 -28.55
C THR A 423 -43.24 20.31 -28.08
N VAL A 424 -42.36 20.67 -29.02
CA VAL A 424 -41.16 21.50 -28.78
C VAL A 424 -41.57 22.98 -28.72
N PRO A 425 -41.14 23.78 -27.71
CA PRO A 425 -41.41 25.22 -27.68
C PRO A 425 -40.47 26.00 -28.63
N PRO A 426 -40.92 27.12 -29.21
CA PRO A 426 -40.16 27.86 -30.22
C PRO A 426 -39.04 28.71 -29.59
N PRO A 427 -37.95 28.99 -30.36
CA PRO A 427 -36.87 29.87 -29.91
C PRO A 427 -37.27 31.36 -29.96
N PRO A 428 -36.63 32.23 -29.16
CA PRO A 428 -36.92 33.67 -29.12
C PRO A 428 -36.43 34.41 -30.39
N PRO A 429 -37.07 35.52 -30.78
CA PRO A 429 -36.80 36.21 -32.04
C PRO A 429 -35.49 37.02 -32.00
N GLY A 430 -34.79 37.01 -33.14
CA GLY A 430 -33.48 37.61 -33.34
C GLY A 430 -33.47 39.12 -33.53
N ALA A 431 -32.31 39.71 -33.20
CA ALA A 431 -31.92 41.04 -33.65
C ALA A 431 -30.98 40.90 -34.86
N SER A 432 -31.39 41.53 -35.95
CA SER A 432 -30.68 41.68 -37.21
C SER A 432 -29.50 42.65 -37.08
N ALA A 433 -28.33 42.28 -37.61
CA ALA A 433 -27.31 43.23 -38.05
C ALA A 433 -26.55 42.64 -39.24
N THR A 434 -26.88 43.16 -40.41
CA THR A 434 -26.20 43.00 -41.70
C THR A 434 -24.90 43.81 -41.75
N ALA A 435 -23.79 43.20 -42.18
CA ALA A 435 -22.69 43.85 -42.94
C ALA A 435 -21.68 42.79 -43.46
N PRO A 436 -20.92 43.08 -44.54
CA PRO A 436 -20.55 42.09 -45.56
C PRO A 436 -19.10 41.55 -45.50
N LEU A 437 -18.88 40.44 -46.21
CA LEU A 437 -17.59 39.79 -46.48
C LEU A 437 -16.60 40.68 -47.25
N PRO A 438 -15.29 40.64 -46.92
CA PRO A 438 -14.26 41.07 -47.85
C PRO A 438 -13.71 39.88 -48.67
N THR A 439 -13.70 40.09 -49.98
CA THR A 439 -12.96 39.36 -50.99
C THR A 439 -11.44 39.54 -50.82
N THR A 440 -10.67 38.45 -50.85
CA THR A 440 -9.22 38.47 -51.08
C THR A 440 -8.92 38.40 -52.58
N PRO A 441 -8.05 39.28 -53.13
CA PRO A 441 -7.51 39.09 -54.46
C PRO A 441 -6.16 38.37 -54.43
N THR A 442 -5.95 37.62 -55.50
CA THR A 442 -4.71 37.05 -56.01
C THR A 442 -3.67 38.12 -56.32
N THR A 443 -2.44 37.99 -55.82
CA THR A 443 -1.17 37.91 -56.58
C THR A 443 0.01 37.72 -55.63
#